data_AF-A0A9P5U7E5-F1
#
_entry.id   AF-A0A9P5U7E5-F1
#
_cell.length_a   1.000
_cell.length_b   1.000
_cell.length_c   1.000
_cell.angle_alpha   90.00
_cell.angle_beta   90.00
_cell.angle_gamma   90.00
#
_symmetry.space_group_name_H-M   'P 1'
#
loop_
_entity.id
_entity.type
_entity.pdbx_description
1 polymer ?
#
loop_
_entity_poly.entity_id
_entity_poly.type
_entity_poly.pdbx_seq_one_letter_code
_entity_poly.pdbx_strand_id
1 'polypeptide(L)'
;MAMFHKSGVPSDWYIKGASPGEEAPYDARYILRPETVESLFIAYRLTGDIRYRQWGWQIFQSIETHCKVETGGYASIMNVDEVPSRKEDKMETFLMSETLKYLYLLFDDANVLPLDKYVFNTEAHPLPIFTPHIQTGFSWT
;
A
#
# COMPACT_ATOMS: atom_id res chain seq x y z
N MET A 1 3.23 -8.33 -7.55
CA MET A 1 3.91 -8.45 -8.86
C MET A 1 2.84 -8.54 -9.95
N ALA A 2 2.56 -7.45 -10.66
CA ALA A 2 1.65 -7.46 -11.81
C ALA A 2 2.50 -7.29 -13.07
N MET A 3 3.01 -8.40 -13.61
CA MET A 3 3.59 -8.39 -14.95
C MET A 3 2.46 -8.24 -15.98
N PHE A 4 2.06 -6.99 -16.23
CA PHE A 4 1.35 -6.66 -17.44
C PHE A 4 2.38 -6.32 -18.52
N HIS A 5 2.87 -7.33 -19.24
CA HIS A 5 3.40 -7.07 -20.58
C HIS A 5 2.23 -6.78 -21.51
N LYS A 6 1.64 -5.58 -21.39
CA LYS A 6 0.68 -5.08 -22.36
C LYS A 6 1.46 -4.58 -23.56
N SER A 7 1.50 -5.39 -24.61
CA SER A 7 1.91 -4.99 -25.95
C SER A 7 1.04 -3.80 -26.39
N GLY A 8 1.59 -2.59 -26.36
CA GLY A 8 0.91 -1.36 -26.80
C GLY A 8 1.06 -0.12 -25.91
N VAL A 9 1.75 -0.19 -24.76
CA VAL A 9 2.04 0.99 -23.94
C VAL A 9 3.24 1.77 -24.52
N PRO A 10 3.16 3.10 -24.69
CA PRO A 10 4.29 3.92 -25.11
C PRO A 10 5.51 3.71 -24.20
N SER A 11 6.70 3.55 -24.79
CA SER A 11 7.95 3.19 -24.09
C SER A 11 8.40 4.20 -23.02
N ASP A 12 7.84 5.40 -23.06
CA ASP A 12 8.05 6.55 -22.19
C ASP A 12 7.57 6.34 -20.74
N TRP A 13 6.69 5.36 -20.50
CA TRP A 13 6.20 5.01 -19.15
C TRP A 13 6.89 3.77 -18.57
N TYR A 14 7.66 3.04 -19.38
CA TYR A 14 8.36 1.84 -18.97
C TYR A 14 9.74 2.19 -18.44
N ILE A 15 9.92 2.07 -17.12
CA ILE A 15 11.25 2.10 -16.52
C ILE A 15 11.97 0.84 -17.00
N LYS A 16 12.95 1.01 -17.88
CA LYS A 16 13.80 -0.11 -18.30
C LYS A 16 14.52 -0.65 -17.08
N GLY A 17 14.24 -1.90 -16.72
CA GLY A 17 14.98 -2.62 -15.70
C GLY A 17 16.48 -2.67 -16.03
N ALA A 18 17.30 -2.83 -14.99
CA ALA A 18 18.74 -3.03 -15.14
C ALA A 18 19.02 -4.36 -15.86
N SER A 19 20.11 -4.41 -16.65
CA SER A 19 20.59 -5.67 -17.22
C SER A 19 21.02 -6.62 -16.10
N PRO A 20 21.00 -7.95 -16.31
CA PRO A 20 21.48 -8.88 -15.29
C PRO A 20 22.91 -8.55 -14.84
N GLY A 21 23.08 -8.21 -13.55
CA GLY A 21 24.37 -7.83 -12.96
C GLY A 21 24.64 -6.33 -12.82
N GLU A 22 23.76 -5.46 -13.32
CA GLU A 22 23.81 -4.02 -13.06
C GLU A 22 23.02 -3.66 -11.79
N GLU A 23 23.41 -2.56 -11.12
CA GLU A 23 22.64 -2.02 -9.98
C GLU A 23 21.22 -1.70 -10.45
N ALA A 24 20.23 -2.19 -9.70
CA ALA A 24 18.83 -1.97 -10.03
C ALA A 24 18.53 -0.46 -10.03
N PRO A 25 17.69 0.04 -10.96
CA PRO A 25 17.21 1.41 -10.88
C PRO A 25 16.60 1.64 -9.49
N TYR A 26 16.76 2.83 -8.93
CA TYR A 26 16.19 3.14 -7.61
C TYR A 26 14.69 2.85 -7.52
N ASP A 27 13.98 2.96 -8.66
CA ASP A 27 12.56 2.70 -8.82
C ASP A 27 12.18 1.21 -8.88
N ALA A 28 13.14 0.31 -9.08
CA ALA A 28 12.91 -1.14 -9.05
C ALA A 28 12.84 -1.70 -7.63
N ARG A 29 13.19 -0.91 -6.61
CA ARG A 29 13.09 -1.29 -5.21
C ARG A 29 11.63 -1.24 -4.75
N TYR A 30 11.20 -2.30 -4.07
CA TYR A 30 9.93 -2.27 -3.33
C TYR A 30 10.20 -2.23 -1.83
N ILE A 31 9.89 -1.08 -1.23
CA ILE A 31 10.14 -0.79 0.18
C ILE A 31 8.86 -0.84 1.02
N LEU A 32 7.96 -1.78 0.73
CA LEU A 32 6.75 -2.07 1.54
C LEU A 32 5.68 -0.96 1.54
N ARG A 33 5.71 -0.13 0.49
CA ARG A 33 4.89 1.07 0.25
C ARG A 33 3.36 0.81 0.32
N PRO A 34 2.57 1.68 0.98
CA PRO A 34 1.15 1.46 1.23
C PRO A 34 0.19 2.02 0.16
N GLU A 35 0.63 2.96 -0.66
CA GLU A 35 -0.24 3.90 -1.41
C GLU A 35 -1.18 3.19 -2.39
N THR A 36 -0.71 2.07 -2.99
CA THR A 36 -1.56 1.25 -3.85
C THR A 36 -2.68 0.58 -3.05
N VAL A 37 -2.38 -0.01 -1.90
CA VAL A 37 -3.38 -0.69 -1.07
C VAL A 37 -4.39 0.31 -0.49
N GLU A 38 -3.92 1.48 -0.06
CA GLU A 38 -4.80 2.59 0.35
C GLU A 38 -5.82 2.92 -0.73
N SER A 39 -5.37 3.10 -1.97
CA SER A 39 -6.23 3.41 -3.11
C SER A 39 -7.26 2.31 -3.37
N LEU A 40 -6.85 1.03 -3.26
CA LEU A 40 -7.76 -0.12 -3.39
C LEU A 40 -8.80 -0.16 -2.27
N PHE A 41 -8.40 0.14 -1.04
CA PHE A 41 -9.30 0.22 0.11
C PHE A 41 -10.38 1.30 -0.10
N ILE A 42 -9.99 2.52 -0.45
CA ILE A 42 -10.94 3.61 -0.72
C ILE A 42 -11.85 3.27 -1.90
N ALA A 43 -11.30 2.77 -3.00
CA ALA A 43 -12.08 2.40 -4.17
C ALA A 43 -13.12 1.29 -3.85
N TYR A 44 -12.73 0.28 -3.08
CA TYR A 44 -13.65 -0.76 -2.61
C TYR A 44 -14.76 -0.20 -1.73
N ARG A 45 -14.43 0.65 -0.73
CA ARG A 45 -15.42 1.24 0.18
C ARG A 45 -16.43 2.14 -0.54
N LEU A 46 -16.03 2.80 -1.62
CA LEU A 46 -16.91 3.66 -2.41
C LEU A 46 -17.78 2.91 -3.42
N THR A 47 -17.30 1.79 -3.96
CA THR A 47 -17.93 1.13 -5.12
C THR A 47 -18.49 -0.26 -4.83
N GLY A 48 -17.95 -0.96 -3.83
CA GLY A 48 -18.23 -2.37 -3.56
C GLY A 48 -17.66 -3.35 -4.60
N ASP A 49 -16.87 -2.90 -5.59
CA ASP A 49 -16.37 -3.79 -6.65
C ASP A 49 -15.31 -4.77 -6.10
N ILE A 50 -15.62 -6.06 -6.18
CA ILE A 50 -14.79 -7.14 -5.64
C ILE A 50 -13.39 -7.21 -6.25
N ARG A 51 -13.15 -6.64 -7.43
CA ARG A 51 -11.82 -6.64 -8.06
C ARG A 51 -10.75 -6.03 -7.18
N TYR A 52 -11.11 -5.01 -6.38
CA TYR A 52 -10.16 -4.32 -5.53
C TYR A 52 -9.64 -5.24 -4.41
N ARG A 53 -10.52 -6.11 -3.87
CA ARG A 53 -10.14 -7.18 -2.95
C ARG A 53 -9.27 -8.24 -3.62
N GLN A 54 -9.58 -8.62 -4.86
CA GLN A 54 -8.76 -9.59 -5.61
C GLN A 54 -7.33 -9.06 -5.84
N TRP A 55 -7.19 -7.80 -6.25
CA TRP A 55 -5.88 -7.15 -6.40
C TRP A 55 -5.16 -7.00 -5.06
N GLY A 56 -5.87 -6.60 -3.99
CA GLY A 56 -5.32 -6.55 -2.63
C GLY A 56 -4.80 -7.90 -2.15
N TRP A 57 -5.51 -8.99 -2.45
CA TRP A 57 -5.09 -10.35 -2.10
C TRP A 57 -3.80 -10.73 -2.83
N GLN A 58 -3.71 -10.44 -4.13
CA GLN A 58 -2.49 -10.69 -4.92
C GLN A 58 -1.29 -9.89 -4.40
N ILE A 59 -1.50 -8.66 -3.94
CA ILE A 59 -0.46 -7.84 -3.30
C ILE A 59 -0.02 -8.49 -1.98
N PHE A 60 -0.96 -8.87 -1.11
CA PHE A 60 -0.63 -9.53 0.16
C PHE A 60 0.17 -10.83 -0.05
N GLN A 61 -0.26 -11.68 -0.98
CA GLN A 61 0.46 -12.91 -1.33
C GLN A 61 1.88 -12.61 -1.86
N SER A 62 2.06 -11.53 -2.62
CA SER A 62 3.38 -11.10 -3.09
C SER A 62 4.28 -10.65 -1.93
N ILE A 63 3.74 -9.90 -0.96
CA ILE A 63 4.47 -9.48 0.25
C ILE A 63 4.88 -10.71 1.07
N GLU A 64 3.96 -11.63 1.33
CA GLU A 64 4.23 -12.89 2.05
C GLU A 64 5.32 -13.72 1.37
N THR A 65 5.30 -13.79 0.03
CA THR A 65 6.23 -14.65 -0.72
C THR A 65 7.63 -14.04 -0.82
N HIS A 66 7.73 -12.73 -1.09
CA HIS A 66 9.00 -12.11 -1.45
C HIS A 66 9.64 -11.30 -0.33
N CYS A 67 8.84 -10.72 0.57
CA CYS A 67 9.32 -9.78 1.59
C CYS A 67 9.49 -10.45 2.96
N LYS A 68 8.78 -11.55 3.25
CA LYS A 68 8.87 -12.24 4.53
C LYS A 68 10.25 -12.84 4.76
N VAL A 69 10.74 -12.75 5.99
CA VAL A 69 11.99 -13.38 6.44
C VAL A 69 11.69 -14.52 7.43
N GLU A 70 12.63 -15.46 7.57
CA GLU A 70 12.44 -16.68 8.38
C GLU A 70 12.13 -16.39 9.86
N THR A 71 12.62 -15.27 10.39
CA THR A 71 12.36 -14.82 11.76
C THR A 71 10.95 -14.28 11.98
N GLY A 72 10.14 -14.16 10.93
CA GLY A 72 8.75 -13.71 10.97
C GLY A 72 8.53 -12.22 10.67
N GLY A 73 9.61 -11.45 10.46
CA GLY A 73 9.55 -10.07 9.99
C GLY A 73 9.37 -9.95 8.48
N TYR A 74 9.49 -8.72 7.97
CA TYR A 74 9.50 -8.40 6.54
C TYR A 74 10.67 -7.51 6.20
N ALA A 75 11.13 -7.60 4.97
CA ALA A 75 12.26 -6.84 4.45
C ALA A 75 11.90 -6.23 3.09
N SER A 76 12.40 -5.02 2.85
CA SER A 76 12.39 -4.41 1.52
C SER A 76 13.15 -5.28 0.51
N ILE A 77 12.75 -5.23 -0.76
CA ILE A 77 13.44 -5.92 -1.85
C ILE A 77 14.09 -4.92 -2.82
N MET A 78 15.29 -5.27 -3.28
CA MET A 78 16.13 -4.37 -4.07
C MET A 78 15.74 -4.31 -5.56
N ASN A 79 15.15 -5.37 -6.11
CA ASN A 79 14.74 -5.40 -7.49
C ASN A 79 13.53 -6.31 -7.70
N VAL A 80 12.38 -5.73 -8.02
CA VAL A 80 11.14 -6.49 -8.29
C VAL A 80 11.21 -7.38 -9.54
N ASP A 81 12.17 -7.14 -10.44
CA ASP A 81 12.39 -7.95 -11.64
C ASP A 81 13.30 -9.16 -11.37
N GLU A 82 13.92 -9.25 -10.19
CA GLU A 82 14.79 -10.35 -9.79
C GLU A 82 14.06 -11.35 -8.89
N VAL A 83 14.13 -12.65 -9.23
CA VAL A 83 13.53 -13.73 -8.43
C VAL A 83 14.56 -14.84 -8.21
N PRO A 84 15.06 -15.04 -6.97
CA PRO A 84 14.76 -14.28 -5.75
C PRO A 84 15.52 -12.94 -5.69
N SER A 85 14.81 -11.84 -5.40
CA SER A 85 15.47 -10.54 -5.15
C SER A 85 16.29 -10.55 -3.87
N ARG A 86 17.42 -9.84 -3.89
CA ARG A 86 18.13 -9.44 -2.67
C ARG A 86 17.19 -8.66 -1.74
N LYS A 87 17.18 -9.01 -0.46
CA LYS A 87 16.49 -8.28 0.60
C LYS A 87 17.42 -7.27 1.24
N GLU A 88 16.89 -6.10 1.58
CA GLU A 88 17.55 -5.11 2.43
C GLU A 88 17.07 -5.35 3.87
N ASP A 89 17.99 -5.40 4.84
CA ASP A 89 17.68 -5.64 6.26
C ASP A 89 17.04 -4.41 6.91
N LYS A 90 15.84 -4.07 6.41
CA LYS A 90 15.05 -2.91 6.79
C LYS A 90 13.58 -3.23 6.63
N MET A 91 12.86 -3.15 7.75
CA MET A 91 11.40 -3.18 7.79
C MET A 91 10.91 -1.77 8.05
N GLU A 92 10.25 -1.17 7.07
CA GLU A 92 9.69 0.17 7.22
C GLU A 92 8.48 0.14 8.15
N THR A 93 8.37 1.12 9.06
CA THR A 93 7.31 1.18 10.07
C THR A 93 5.92 1.28 9.43
N PHE A 94 5.81 1.93 8.28
CA PHE A 94 4.57 2.08 7.53
C PHE A 94 4.00 0.75 6.99
N LEU A 95 4.79 -0.33 6.91
CA LEU A 95 4.22 -1.66 6.64
C LEU A 95 3.18 -2.03 7.70
N MET A 96 3.47 -1.76 8.97
CA MET A 96 2.59 -2.07 10.09
C MET A 96 1.45 -1.07 10.24
N SER A 97 1.76 0.23 10.20
CA SER A 97 0.73 1.26 10.40
C SER A 97 -0.19 1.41 9.21
N GLU A 98 0.27 1.19 7.98
CA GLU A 98 -0.47 1.52 6.76
C GLU A 98 -0.78 0.29 5.93
N THR A 99 0.21 -0.36 5.33
CA THR A 99 0.02 -1.42 4.34
C THR A 99 -0.82 -2.58 4.90
N LEU A 100 -0.46 -3.11 6.07
CA LEU A 100 -1.21 -4.21 6.70
C LEU A 100 -2.58 -3.75 7.23
N LYS A 101 -2.70 -2.50 7.70
CA LYS A 101 -3.98 -1.94 8.15
C LYS A 101 -4.96 -1.80 7.00
N TYR A 102 -4.54 -1.24 5.87
CA TYR A 102 -5.40 -1.12 4.69
C TYR A 102 -5.73 -2.48 4.08
N LEU A 103 -4.79 -3.43 4.03
CA LEU A 103 -5.09 -4.80 3.63
C LEU A 103 -6.15 -5.43 4.54
N TYR A 104 -6.02 -5.28 5.86
CA TYR A 104 -7.03 -5.77 6.81
C TYR A 104 -8.41 -5.13 6.55
N LEU A 105 -8.48 -3.79 6.51
CA LEU A 105 -9.73 -3.04 6.33
C LEU A 105 -10.38 -3.25 4.95
N LEU A 106 -9.59 -3.59 3.94
CA LEU A 106 -10.07 -3.94 2.61
C LEU A 106 -10.92 -5.21 2.66
N PHE A 107 -10.57 -6.20 3.47
CA PHE A 107 -11.32 -7.46 3.63
C PHE A 107 -12.39 -7.41 4.73
N ASP A 108 -12.31 -6.44 5.64
CA ASP A 108 -13.29 -6.25 6.72
C ASP A 108 -14.61 -5.62 6.23
N ASP A 109 -15.61 -5.58 7.11
CA ASP A 109 -16.92 -4.98 6.87
C ASP A 109 -16.83 -3.45 6.73
N ALA A 110 -17.69 -2.86 5.89
CA ALA A 110 -17.79 -1.43 5.66
C ALA A 110 -18.11 -0.62 6.94
N ASN A 111 -18.70 -1.26 7.95
CA ASN A 111 -19.05 -0.69 9.24
C ASN A 111 -17.85 -0.56 10.19
N VAL A 112 -16.73 -1.24 9.91
CA VAL A 112 -15.49 -1.06 10.66
C VAL A 112 -14.75 0.16 10.11
N LEU A 113 -14.54 1.17 10.96
CA LEU A 113 -14.00 2.49 10.59
C LEU A 113 -14.69 3.11 9.36
N PRO A 114 -15.99 3.47 9.46
CA PRO A 114 -16.72 4.06 8.35
C PRO A 114 -16.09 5.40 7.90
N LEU A 115 -15.96 5.59 6.58
CA LEU A 115 -15.31 6.78 5.98
C LEU A 115 -16.11 8.08 6.18
N ASP A 116 -17.38 7.98 6.59
CA ASP A 116 -18.24 9.10 6.97
C ASP A 116 -18.12 9.48 8.46
N LYS A 117 -17.37 8.71 9.24
CA LYS A 117 -17.14 8.93 10.69
C LYS A 117 -15.68 9.12 11.05
N TYR A 118 -14.75 8.67 10.20
CA TYR A 118 -13.32 8.75 10.43
C TYR A 118 -12.60 9.31 9.21
N VAL A 119 -11.57 10.14 9.48
CA VAL A 119 -10.60 10.60 8.49
C VAL A 119 -9.25 9.97 8.81
N PHE A 120 -8.64 9.30 7.85
CA PHE A 120 -7.28 8.78 7.99
C PHE A 120 -6.29 9.90 7.69
N ASN A 121 -5.27 10.07 8.54
CA ASN A 121 -4.14 10.92 8.18
C ASN A 121 -3.24 10.18 7.16
N THR A 122 -2.18 10.85 6.69
CA THR A 122 -1.24 10.29 5.70
C THR A 122 -0.42 9.09 6.20
N GLU A 123 -0.53 8.71 7.47
CA GLU A 123 0.10 7.51 8.06
C GLU A 123 -0.96 6.49 8.54
N ALA A 124 -2.15 6.54 7.92
CA ALA A 124 -3.29 5.67 8.18
C ALA A 124 -3.81 5.66 9.63
N HIS A 125 -3.55 6.70 10.43
CA HIS A 125 -4.15 6.83 11.75
C HIS A 125 -5.58 7.38 11.62
N PRO A 126 -6.61 6.64 12.08
CA PRO A 126 -8.00 7.11 11.99
C PRO A 126 -8.27 8.17 13.05
N LEU A 127 -8.76 9.32 12.62
CA LEU A 127 -9.19 10.43 13.47
C LEU A 127 -10.72 10.54 13.38
N PRO A 128 -11.45 10.52 14.51
CA PRO A 128 -12.90 10.65 14.47
C PRO A 128 -13.31 12.05 14.01
N ILE A 129 -14.36 12.13 13.19
CA ILE A 129 -15.03 13.40 12.90
C ILE A 129 -15.77 13.81 14.17
N PHE A 130 -15.46 15.00 14.70
CA PHE A 130 -16.11 15.54 15.88
C PHE A 130 -16.66 16.94 15.62
N THR A 131 -17.76 17.27 16.28
CA THR A 131 -18.27 18.63 16.32
C THR A 131 -17.69 19.33 17.54
N PRO A 132 -16.87 20.38 17.38
CA PRO A 132 -16.31 21.07 18.53
C PRO A 132 -17.43 21.76 19.32
N HIS A 133 -17.51 21.47 20.62
CA HIS A 133 -18.41 22.18 21.55
C HIS A 133 -17.76 23.43 22.17
N ILE A 134 -16.48 23.68 21.89
CA ILE A 134 -15.74 24.82 22.41
C ILE A 134 -16.00 26.02 21.51
N GLN A 135 -16.72 27.02 22.02
CA GLN A 135 -16.74 28.36 21.42
C GLN A 135 -15.36 29.00 21.65
N THR A 136 -14.57 29.12 20.59
CA THR A 136 -13.38 29.96 20.63
C THR A 136 -13.82 31.43 20.52
N GLY A 137 -13.10 32.35 21.17
CA GLY A 137 -13.43 33.79 21.19
C GLY A 137 -13.38 34.52 19.83
N PHE A 138 -13.23 33.78 18.73
CA PHE A 138 -13.25 34.25 17.34
C PHE A 138 -14.46 33.71 16.55
N SER A 139 -15.37 32.98 17.20
CA SER A 139 -16.66 32.60 16.63
C SER A 139 -17.60 33.80 16.65
N TRP A 140 -17.56 34.63 15.60
CA TRP A 140 -18.54 35.71 15.41
C TRP A 140 -19.84 35.15 14.82
N THR A 141 -20.67 34.57 15.69
CA THR A 141 -22.14 34.58 15.64
C THR A 141 -22.67 34.25 17.02
#